data_AF-A0A5M9MQR4-F1
#
_entry.id   AF-A0A5M9MQR4-F1
#
_cell.length_a   1.000
_cell.length_b   1.000
_cell.length_c   1.000
_cell.angle_alpha   90.00
_cell.angle_beta   90.00
_cell.angle_gamma   90.00
#
_symmetry.space_group_name_H-M   'P 1'
#
loop_
_entity.id
_entity.type
_entity.pdbx_description
1 polymer ?
#
loop_
_entity_poly.entity_id
_entity_poly.type
_entity_poly.pdbx_seq_one_letter_code
_entity_poly.pdbx_strand_id
1 'polypeptide(L)'
;MISLKTLALYLVVGTLPTSTFAPECHTHPNSNSDNARLTLSTPEDLSVLSDCTTIIGDIFIKSTFSGSFVLNGVTNITGSISMAVYEESHRMNGIEMLDLLYIEGIYLPQTWGLKKLRLPRVERMEQLYFIQGVEEGWFDMEGLKIADIISVAGYWTNLSTPNLEVLGSPGGPDPGGMEVQANYTDLSGVYLSSLDKLYGELLLDGHITGINLNGLQQTNATITVRASSPVEIYSGLQDAGIINLSGELEAINFEDIFTAKELNIDSSTISDCPSSLIQLYRKLHYSYEPAFCTSNRFSHVRGDSNPSSGTDQTHVASTTPLSILTWSSPDISFPTFAASVPDRDTGPHVPTAIIILLPIIMGFSMMIGTWLCFARRKARGDEAEGARGLSAGVRMEGLDSEARQGEWQQQQQQLQLQQQGLGVSGVDEAPPPYSMERPK
;
A
#
# COMPACT_ATOMS: atom_id res chain seq x y z
N MET A 1 -7.01 1.43 -84.81
CA MET A 1 -8.04 0.58 -84.18
C MET A 1 -7.54 0.20 -82.79
N ILE A 2 -8.09 0.84 -81.76
CA ILE A 2 -7.61 0.78 -80.37
C ILE A 2 -8.54 -0.17 -79.61
N SER A 3 -7.97 -1.24 -79.02
CA SER A 3 -8.72 -2.26 -78.31
C SER A 3 -8.93 -1.86 -76.85
N LEU A 4 -10.19 -1.57 -76.55
CA LEU A 4 -10.81 -1.44 -75.24
C LEU A 4 -10.93 -2.83 -74.56
N LYS A 5 -11.02 -2.87 -73.22
CA LYS A 5 -11.08 -4.03 -72.28
C LYS A 5 -9.67 -4.37 -71.75
N THR A 6 -9.32 -4.15 -70.48
CA THR A 6 -10.08 -4.43 -69.26
C THR A 6 -9.43 -3.62 -68.12
N LEU A 7 -10.13 -2.62 -67.57
CA LEU A 7 -9.67 -1.82 -66.44
C LEU A 7 -10.60 -2.15 -65.27
N ALA A 8 -10.21 -3.15 -64.47
CA ALA A 8 -10.93 -3.54 -63.26
C ALA A 8 -10.50 -2.60 -62.12
N LEU A 9 -11.27 -1.52 -61.96
CA LEU A 9 -11.16 -0.59 -60.85
C LEU A 9 -11.75 -1.28 -59.60
N TYR A 10 -10.89 -1.83 -58.74
CA TYR A 10 -11.31 -2.30 -57.41
C TYR A 10 -11.67 -1.09 -56.53
N LEU A 11 -12.97 -0.85 -56.41
CA LEU A 11 -13.54 0.08 -55.46
C LEU A 11 -13.46 -0.57 -54.07
N VAL A 12 -12.32 -0.46 -53.42
CA VAL A 12 -12.21 -0.73 -51.98
C VAL A 12 -12.96 0.40 -51.28
N VAL A 13 -14.26 0.19 -51.09
CA VAL A 13 -15.05 0.97 -50.13
C VAL A 13 -14.52 0.58 -48.76
N GLY A 14 -13.47 1.29 -48.32
CA GLY A 14 -12.97 1.22 -46.97
C GLY A 14 -14.09 1.69 -46.04
N THR A 15 -14.80 0.76 -45.44
CA THR A 15 -15.60 1.02 -44.26
C THR A 15 -14.62 1.48 -43.19
N LEU A 16 -14.42 2.80 -43.08
CA LEU A 16 -13.72 3.38 -41.96
C LEU A 16 -14.38 2.81 -40.71
N PRO A 17 -13.62 2.21 -39.77
CA PRO A 17 -14.18 1.75 -38.53
C PRO A 17 -14.86 2.97 -37.93
N THR A 18 -16.19 2.92 -37.85
CA THR A 18 -16.94 3.91 -37.09
C THR A 18 -16.32 3.88 -35.72
N SER A 19 -15.60 4.94 -35.38
CA SER A 19 -15.03 5.15 -34.05
C SER A 19 -16.19 5.05 -33.09
N THR A 20 -16.36 3.86 -32.52
CA THR A 20 -17.27 3.61 -31.41
C THR A 20 -16.75 4.49 -30.31
N PHE A 21 -17.39 5.63 -30.11
CA PHE A 21 -17.14 6.46 -28.95
C PHE A 21 -17.32 5.56 -27.75
N ALA A 22 -16.24 5.38 -27.01
CA ALA A 22 -16.18 4.56 -25.83
C ALA A 22 -17.26 5.12 -24.87
N PRO A 23 -18.30 4.35 -24.47
CA PRO A 23 -19.44 4.94 -23.79
C PRO A 23 -19.03 5.50 -22.43
N GLU A 24 -19.30 6.80 -22.25
CA GLU A 24 -19.13 7.48 -20.97
C GLU A 24 -20.41 7.32 -20.15
N CYS A 25 -20.26 6.90 -18.90
CA CYS A 25 -21.36 6.71 -17.98
C CYS A 25 -21.15 7.56 -16.74
N HIS A 26 -22.12 8.43 -16.48
CA HIS A 26 -22.14 9.21 -15.26
C HIS A 26 -22.81 8.39 -14.17
N THR A 27 -22.15 8.25 -13.01
CA THR A 27 -22.78 7.63 -11.82
C THR A 27 -23.98 8.44 -11.34
N HIS A 28 -24.07 9.69 -11.80
CA HIS A 28 -25.20 10.55 -11.53
C HIS A 28 -25.55 11.47 -12.72
N PRO A 29 -26.66 11.23 -13.43
CA PRO A 29 -26.97 11.99 -14.65
C PRO A 29 -27.55 13.39 -14.41
N ASN A 30 -28.10 13.72 -13.22
CA ASN A 30 -29.05 14.85 -13.09
C ASN A 30 -28.95 15.73 -11.83
N SER A 31 -27.96 15.60 -10.96
CA SER A 31 -27.85 16.43 -9.76
C SER A 31 -26.62 17.31 -9.79
N ASN A 32 -26.90 18.57 -9.46
CA ASN A 32 -25.92 19.55 -9.03
C ASN A 32 -25.48 19.29 -7.57
N SER A 33 -25.68 18.08 -7.02
CA SER A 33 -25.28 17.79 -5.65
C SER A 33 -23.89 17.20 -5.65
N ASP A 34 -22.95 17.84 -4.96
CA ASP A 34 -21.56 17.38 -4.83
C ASP A 34 -21.43 16.00 -4.13
N ASN A 35 -22.54 15.40 -3.67
CA ASN A 35 -22.60 14.10 -3.00
C ASN A 35 -23.26 12.99 -3.84
N ALA A 36 -23.48 13.24 -5.13
CA ALA A 36 -24.17 12.28 -5.98
C ALA A 36 -23.25 11.10 -6.32
N ARG A 37 -23.64 9.90 -5.90
CA ARG A 37 -22.88 8.67 -6.11
C ARG A 37 -23.80 7.50 -6.45
N LEU A 38 -23.34 6.61 -7.31
CA LEU A 38 -24.07 5.38 -7.63
C LEU A 38 -23.98 4.43 -6.45
N THR A 39 -25.11 4.09 -5.84
CA THR A 39 -25.14 3.19 -4.68
C THR A 39 -25.48 1.77 -5.10
N LEU A 40 -24.60 0.83 -4.78
CA LEU A 40 -24.73 -0.58 -5.13
C LEU A 40 -25.04 -1.42 -3.89
N SER A 41 -26.08 -2.24 -3.97
CA SER A 41 -26.49 -3.16 -2.91
C SER A 41 -26.35 -4.62 -3.36
N THR A 42 -26.34 -4.88 -4.67
CA THR A 42 -26.27 -6.20 -5.31
C THR A 42 -25.44 -6.14 -6.59
N PRO A 43 -24.86 -7.26 -7.07
CA PRO A 43 -24.15 -7.29 -8.35
C PRO A 43 -25.00 -6.84 -9.55
N GLU A 44 -26.32 -7.07 -9.52
CA GLU A 44 -27.24 -6.67 -10.60
C GLU A 44 -27.32 -5.16 -10.78
N ASP A 45 -27.02 -4.38 -9.73
CA ASP A 45 -26.98 -2.91 -9.79
C ASP A 45 -25.85 -2.42 -10.73
N LEU A 46 -24.84 -3.26 -11.02
CA LEU A 46 -23.77 -2.95 -11.98
C LEU A 46 -24.24 -2.99 -13.44
N SER A 47 -25.43 -3.52 -13.72
CA SER A 47 -25.96 -3.61 -15.10
C SER A 47 -26.08 -2.23 -15.78
N VAL A 48 -26.28 -1.16 -15.00
CA VAL A 48 -26.28 0.23 -15.51
C VAL A 48 -24.92 0.68 -16.04
N LEU A 49 -23.84 -0.03 -15.68
CA LEU A 49 -22.47 0.26 -16.10
C LEU A 49 -21.91 -0.72 -17.14
N SER A 50 -22.72 -1.68 -17.61
CA SER A 50 -22.23 -2.83 -18.39
C SER A 50 -21.65 -2.48 -19.77
N ASP A 51 -22.11 -1.39 -20.38
CA ASP A 51 -21.61 -0.93 -21.69
C ASP A 51 -20.57 0.19 -21.58
N CYS A 52 -20.15 0.54 -20.35
CA CYS A 52 -19.32 1.70 -20.11
C CYS A 52 -17.83 1.38 -20.23
N THR A 53 -17.08 2.28 -20.85
CA THR A 53 -15.61 2.24 -20.86
C THR A 53 -15.00 3.25 -19.90
N THR A 54 -15.72 4.34 -19.65
CA THR A 54 -15.34 5.42 -18.74
C THR A 54 -16.48 5.68 -17.78
N ILE A 55 -16.19 5.65 -16.48
CA ILE A 55 -17.15 5.98 -15.43
C ILE A 55 -16.76 7.33 -14.83
N ILE A 56 -17.71 8.27 -14.86
CA ILE A 56 -17.53 9.61 -14.31
C ILE A 56 -18.33 9.72 -13.01
N GLY A 57 -17.61 9.82 -11.89
CA GLY A 57 -18.16 10.02 -10.55
C GLY A 57 -17.93 8.85 -9.59
N ASP A 58 -18.45 8.99 -8.38
CA ASP A 58 -18.22 8.04 -7.28
C ASP A 58 -19.20 6.86 -7.30
N ILE A 59 -18.70 5.71 -6.83
CA ILE A 59 -19.46 4.49 -6.58
C ILE A 59 -19.42 4.19 -5.07
N PHE A 60 -20.59 3.94 -4.48
CA PHE A 60 -20.73 3.56 -3.09
C PHE A 60 -21.28 2.14 -2.97
N ILE A 61 -20.49 1.24 -2.40
CA ILE A 61 -20.87 -0.14 -2.14
C ILE A 61 -21.44 -0.21 -0.73
N LYS A 62 -22.68 -0.68 -0.58
CA LYS A 62 -23.25 -0.96 0.74
C LYS A 62 -22.60 -2.21 1.35
N SER A 63 -22.54 -2.26 2.68
CA SER A 63 -22.13 -3.47 3.41
C SER A 63 -22.94 -4.72 3.10
N THR A 64 -24.19 -4.56 2.64
CA THR A 64 -25.05 -5.68 2.23
C THR A 64 -24.67 -6.32 0.90
N PHE A 65 -23.76 -5.70 0.13
CA PHE A 65 -23.30 -6.23 -1.15
C PHE A 65 -22.67 -7.61 -0.96
N SER A 66 -23.12 -8.57 -1.77
CA SER A 66 -22.74 -9.97 -1.68
C SER A 66 -22.29 -10.47 -3.05
N GLY A 67 -21.17 -11.19 -3.08
CA GLY A 67 -20.57 -11.69 -4.32
C GLY A 67 -19.40 -10.82 -4.79
N SER A 68 -19.17 -10.82 -6.10
CA SER A 68 -18.02 -10.15 -6.72
C SER A 68 -18.45 -8.85 -7.40
N PHE A 69 -17.66 -7.80 -7.24
CA PHE A 69 -17.79 -6.56 -8.00
C PHE A 69 -16.97 -6.70 -9.29
N VAL A 70 -17.64 -6.73 -10.44
CA VAL A 70 -16.98 -6.99 -11.74
C VAL A 70 -17.34 -5.89 -12.74
N LEU A 71 -16.32 -5.18 -13.23
CA LEU A 71 -16.44 -4.12 -14.24
C LEU A 71 -15.40 -4.31 -15.35
N ASN A 72 -15.41 -5.49 -15.96
CA ASN A 72 -14.54 -5.78 -17.11
C ASN A 72 -15.01 -4.95 -18.33
N GLY A 73 -14.06 -4.43 -19.11
CA GLY A 73 -14.32 -3.45 -20.16
C GLY A 73 -14.23 -1.97 -19.73
N VAL A 74 -14.31 -1.68 -18.43
CA VAL A 74 -14.08 -0.32 -17.91
C VAL A 74 -12.57 -0.06 -17.86
N THR A 75 -12.15 1.02 -18.50
CA THR A 75 -10.73 1.41 -18.60
C THR A 75 -10.39 2.61 -17.71
N ASN A 76 -11.38 3.43 -17.36
CA ASN A 76 -11.16 4.66 -16.62
C ASN A 76 -12.32 4.92 -15.64
N ILE A 77 -11.99 5.20 -14.39
CA ILE A 77 -12.94 5.64 -13.37
C ILE A 77 -12.41 6.96 -12.77
N THR A 78 -13.08 8.07 -13.06
CA THR A 78 -12.59 9.40 -12.60
C THR A 78 -12.87 9.67 -11.13
N GLY A 79 -13.65 8.81 -10.47
CA GLY A 79 -14.00 8.92 -9.06
C GLY A 79 -13.52 7.74 -8.24
N SER A 80 -14.08 7.62 -7.04
CA SER A 80 -13.70 6.61 -6.07
C SER A 80 -14.75 5.49 -5.93
N ILE A 81 -14.30 4.29 -5.61
CA ILE A 81 -15.15 3.20 -5.12
C ILE A 81 -15.02 3.15 -3.61
N SER A 82 -16.11 3.35 -2.87
CA SER A 82 -16.06 3.47 -1.41
C SER A 82 -17.15 2.67 -0.69
N MET A 83 -16.88 2.33 0.56
CA MET A 83 -17.85 1.82 1.53
C MET A 83 -17.87 2.73 2.77
N ALA A 84 -18.93 2.63 3.59
CA ALA A 84 -18.97 3.35 4.86
C ALA A 84 -17.88 2.85 5.82
N VAL A 85 -17.24 3.79 6.53
CA VAL A 85 -16.07 3.52 7.40
C VAL A 85 -16.37 2.53 8.52
N TYR A 86 -17.60 2.55 9.04
CA TYR A 86 -18.03 1.78 10.20
C TYR A 86 -18.94 0.61 9.84
N GLU A 87 -19.06 0.29 8.55
CA GLU A 87 -19.85 -0.85 8.11
C GLU A 87 -18.96 -1.97 7.62
N GLU A 88 -19.20 -3.17 8.13
CA GLU A 88 -18.45 -4.36 7.78
C GLU A 88 -19.11 -5.11 6.62
N SER A 89 -18.33 -5.51 5.62
CA SER A 89 -18.77 -6.43 4.58
C SER A 89 -18.07 -7.78 4.70
N HIS A 90 -18.85 -8.79 5.10
CA HIS A 90 -18.43 -10.19 5.15
C HIS A 90 -18.76 -10.98 3.87
N ARG A 91 -19.51 -10.36 2.96
CA ARG A 91 -20.14 -11.05 1.82
C ARG A 91 -19.55 -10.69 0.47
N MET A 92 -18.83 -9.58 0.37
CA MET A 92 -18.08 -9.24 -0.83
C MET A 92 -16.83 -10.11 -0.89
N ASN A 93 -16.67 -10.89 -1.95
CA ASN A 93 -15.59 -11.88 -2.05
C ASN A 93 -14.52 -11.55 -3.09
N GLY A 94 -14.77 -10.59 -3.98
CA GLY A 94 -13.86 -10.24 -5.05
C GLY A 94 -14.16 -8.90 -5.69
N ILE A 95 -13.13 -8.25 -6.19
CA ILE A 95 -13.19 -7.08 -7.08
C ILE A 95 -12.36 -7.42 -8.33
N GLU A 96 -12.95 -7.28 -9.50
CA GLU A 96 -12.31 -7.57 -10.77
C GLU A 96 -12.59 -6.46 -11.79
N MET A 97 -11.53 -5.82 -12.27
CA MET A 97 -11.59 -4.83 -13.35
C MET A 97 -10.37 -5.03 -14.26
N LEU A 98 -10.45 -6.04 -15.14
CA LEU A 98 -9.30 -6.54 -15.89
C LEU A 98 -8.74 -5.52 -16.89
N ASP A 99 -9.55 -4.57 -17.35
CA ASP A 99 -9.19 -3.57 -18.36
C ASP A 99 -8.92 -2.18 -17.79
N LEU A 100 -9.04 -2.02 -16.46
CA LEU A 100 -8.89 -0.75 -15.78
C LEU A 100 -7.46 -0.24 -15.92
N LEU A 101 -7.29 0.99 -16.39
CA LEU A 101 -6.00 1.68 -16.52
C LEU A 101 -5.84 2.78 -15.47
N TYR A 102 -6.93 3.48 -15.14
CA TYR A 102 -6.93 4.58 -14.17
C TYR A 102 -8.15 4.54 -13.26
N ILE A 103 -7.93 4.81 -11.98
CA ILE A 103 -8.97 5.06 -10.98
C ILE A 103 -8.49 6.10 -9.96
N GLU A 104 -9.37 7.00 -9.49
CA GLU A 104 -8.98 7.93 -8.41
C GLU A 104 -8.65 7.14 -7.15
N GLY A 105 -9.55 6.27 -6.70
CA GLY A 105 -9.19 5.35 -5.63
C GLY A 105 -10.24 4.33 -5.24
N ILE A 106 -9.82 3.43 -4.36
CA ILE A 106 -10.67 2.41 -3.76
C ILE A 106 -10.50 2.46 -2.24
N TYR A 107 -11.61 2.67 -1.53
CA TYR A 107 -11.65 2.88 -0.09
C TYR A 107 -12.62 1.90 0.59
N LEU A 108 -12.08 0.80 1.09
CA LEU A 108 -12.82 -0.35 1.60
C LEU A 108 -12.31 -0.79 3.00
N PRO A 109 -12.58 0.03 4.05
CA PRO A 109 -12.05 -0.09 5.42
C PRO A 109 -12.35 -1.38 6.18
N GLN A 110 -13.34 -2.17 5.79
CA GLN A 110 -13.85 -3.30 6.60
C GLN A 110 -14.44 -4.42 5.72
N THR A 111 -13.71 -4.81 4.68
CA THR A 111 -14.15 -5.84 3.73
C THR A 111 -13.60 -7.21 4.10
N TRP A 112 -14.06 -7.71 5.26
CA TRP A 112 -13.61 -8.97 5.85
C TRP A 112 -13.73 -10.17 4.91
N GLY A 113 -14.71 -10.18 4.00
CA GLY A 113 -14.92 -11.29 3.06
C GLY A 113 -14.05 -11.25 1.79
N LEU A 114 -13.30 -10.17 1.54
CA LEU A 114 -12.65 -9.92 0.25
C LEU A 114 -11.42 -10.81 0.07
N LYS A 115 -11.51 -11.78 -0.82
CA LYS A 115 -10.41 -12.73 -1.11
C LYS A 115 -9.56 -12.32 -2.30
N LYS A 116 -10.12 -11.59 -3.25
CA LYS A 116 -9.50 -11.34 -4.56
C LYS A 116 -9.64 -9.88 -4.96
N LEU A 117 -8.55 -9.21 -5.30
CA LEU A 117 -8.56 -7.93 -6.00
C LEU A 117 -7.69 -8.06 -7.25
N ARG A 118 -8.33 -7.97 -8.42
CA ARG A 118 -7.70 -8.18 -9.73
C ARG A 118 -7.79 -6.93 -10.58
N LEU A 119 -6.68 -6.21 -10.66
CA LEU A 119 -6.50 -5.00 -11.44
C LEU A 119 -5.19 -5.08 -12.24
N PRO A 120 -4.96 -6.15 -13.02
CA PRO A 120 -3.65 -6.44 -13.61
C PRO A 120 -3.13 -5.34 -14.56
N ARG A 121 -4.03 -4.51 -15.11
CA ARG A 121 -3.70 -3.46 -16.08
C ARG A 121 -3.72 -2.05 -15.49
N VAL A 122 -4.05 -1.88 -14.20
CA VAL A 122 -4.15 -0.54 -13.62
C VAL A 122 -2.77 0.09 -13.65
N GLU A 123 -2.60 1.23 -14.30
CA GLU A 123 -1.31 1.91 -14.41
C GLU A 123 -1.16 2.99 -13.35
N ARG A 124 -2.28 3.65 -13.00
CA ARG A 124 -2.31 4.74 -12.03
C ARG A 124 -3.52 4.64 -11.12
N MET A 125 -3.27 4.82 -9.82
CA MET A 125 -4.29 4.83 -8.79
C MET A 125 -3.91 5.85 -7.71
N GLU A 126 -4.73 6.85 -7.40
CA GLU A 126 -4.32 7.79 -6.34
C GLU A 126 -4.37 7.12 -4.97
N GLN A 127 -5.46 6.41 -4.65
CA GLN A 127 -5.66 5.86 -3.31
C GLN A 127 -6.11 4.41 -3.32
N LEU A 128 -5.43 3.58 -2.53
CA LEU A 128 -5.83 2.23 -2.20
C LEU A 128 -5.89 2.11 -0.69
N TYR A 129 -7.07 1.83 -0.14
CA TYR A 129 -7.26 1.59 1.29
C TYR A 129 -8.12 0.36 1.51
N PHE A 130 -7.54 -0.68 2.13
CA PHE A 130 -8.21 -1.96 2.31
C PHE A 130 -7.84 -2.62 3.63
N ILE A 131 -8.87 -3.14 4.32
CA ILE A 131 -8.70 -4.07 5.43
C ILE A 131 -9.52 -5.33 5.17
N GLN A 132 -8.91 -6.51 5.29
CA GLN A 132 -9.63 -7.78 5.15
C GLN A 132 -9.25 -8.83 6.19
N GLY A 133 -10.12 -9.82 6.31
CA GLY A 133 -10.15 -10.80 7.41
C GLY A 133 -10.05 -12.27 7.03
N VAL A 134 -10.04 -12.57 5.74
CA VAL A 134 -9.98 -13.91 5.18
C VAL A 134 -8.55 -14.29 4.83
N GLU A 135 -8.18 -15.48 5.26
CA GLU A 135 -6.93 -16.10 4.83
C GLU A 135 -6.90 -16.27 3.30
N GLU A 136 -5.68 -16.38 2.75
CA GLU A 136 -5.43 -16.56 1.31
C GLU A 136 -5.88 -15.36 0.45
N GLY A 137 -6.02 -14.18 1.05
CA GLY A 137 -6.21 -12.95 0.31
C GLY A 137 -5.06 -12.72 -0.68
N TRP A 138 -5.40 -12.46 -1.95
CA TRP A 138 -4.42 -12.20 -3.00
C TRP A 138 -4.76 -10.94 -3.79
N PHE A 139 -3.69 -10.24 -4.18
CA PHE A 139 -3.73 -9.01 -4.94
C PHE A 139 -2.91 -9.12 -6.21
N ASP A 140 -3.52 -8.66 -7.29
CA ASP A 140 -2.83 -8.50 -8.55
C ASP A 140 -3.07 -7.09 -9.08
N MET A 141 -2.00 -6.32 -8.99
CA MET A 141 -1.86 -4.97 -9.53
C MET A 141 -0.55 -4.91 -10.32
N GLU A 142 -0.29 -5.95 -11.13
CA GLU A 142 0.97 -6.08 -11.87
C GLU A 142 1.29 -4.82 -12.68
N GLY A 143 0.30 -4.22 -13.34
CA GLY A 143 0.46 -3.02 -14.16
C GLY A 143 0.69 -1.72 -13.40
N LEU A 144 0.56 -1.69 -12.06
CA LEU A 144 0.55 -0.44 -11.29
C LEU A 144 1.92 0.21 -11.31
N LYS A 145 1.98 1.45 -11.85
CA LYS A 145 3.20 2.26 -11.96
C LYS A 145 3.22 3.45 -11.03
N ILE A 146 2.07 4.08 -10.81
CA ILE A 146 1.98 5.31 -10.02
C ILE A 146 0.87 5.17 -9.00
N ALA A 147 1.21 5.37 -7.72
CA ALA A 147 0.22 5.52 -6.66
C ALA A 147 0.56 6.62 -5.66
N ASP A 148 -0.45 7.29 -5.10
CA ASP A 148 -0.18 8.28 -4.05
C ASP A 148 -0.21 7.62 -2.68
N ILE A 149 -1.26 6.87 -2.36
CA ILE A 149 -1.44 6.20 -1.06
C ILE A 149 -1.84 4.75 -1.28
N ILE A 150 -1.09 3.83 -0.69
CA ILE A 150 -1.45 2.42 -0.56
C ILE A 150 -1.47 2.08 0.93
N SER A 151 -2.60 1.68 1.48
CA SER A 151 -2.68 1.19 2.86
C SER A 151 -3.50 -0.09 2.91
N VAL A 152 -2.84 -1.19 3.23
CA VAL A 152 -3.40 -2.54 3.23
C VAL A 152 -3.14 -3.22 4.57
N ALA A 153 -4.17 -3.79 5.17
CA ALA A 153 -4.07 -4.51 6.44
C ALA A 153 -4.89 -5.80 6.42
N GLY A 154 -4.40 -6.88 7.03
CA GLY A 154 -5.13 -8.14 7.09
C GLY A 154 -4.29 -9.39 6.84
N TYR A 155 -4.96 -10.45 6.38
CA TYR A 155 -4.42 -11.79 6.18
C TYR A 155 -3.92 -12.00 4.73
N TRP A 156 -2.92 -11.22 4.35
CA TRP A 156 -2.29 -11.23 3.03
C TRP A 156 -1.15 -12.23 2.91
N THR A 157 -1.26 -13.12 1.93
CA THR A 157 -0.16 -14.05 1.61
C THR A 157 0.80 -13.47 0.57
N ASN A 158 0.31 -12.55 -0.27
CA ASN A 158 1.08 -11.94 -1.35
C ASN A 158 0.59 -10.51 -1.63
N LEU A 159 1.54 -9.58 -1.73
CA LEU A 159 1.34 -8.22 -2.20
C LEU A 159 2.39 -7.93 -3.27
N SER A 160 1.98 -7.95 -4.53
CA SER A 160 2.89 -7.76 -5.66
C SER A 160 2.51 -6.52 -6.47
N THR A 161 3.43 -5.56 -6.55
CA THR A 161 3.36 -4.38 -7.43
C THR A 161 4.72 -4.19 -8.11
N PRO A 162 5.16 -5.15 -8.95
CA PRO A 162 6.53 -5.21 -9.44
C PRO A 162 6.90 -4.03 -10.35
N ASN A 163 5.91 -3.40 -10.98
CA ASN A 163 6.09 -2.27 -11.88
C ASN A 163 5.84 -0.91 -11.21
N LEU A 164 5.67 -0.85 -9.88
CA LEU A 164 5.44 0.41 -9.18
C LEU A 164 6.70 1.27 -9.23
N GLU A 165 6.64 2.38 -9.98
CA GLU A 165 7.76 3.30 -10.22
C GLU A 165 7.72 4.51 -9.27
N VAL A 166 6.52 5.02 -8.98
CA VAL A 166 6.32 6.22 -8.16
C VAL A 166 5.28 5.95 -7.09
N LEU A 167 5.66 6.22 -5.84
CA LEU A 167 4.81 6.11 -4.67
C LEU A 167 4.81 7.41 -3.86
N GLY A 168 3.63 7.93 -3.55
CA GLY A 168 3.46 9.21 -2.86
C GLY A 168 3.42 10.40 -3.81
N SER A 169 3.10 11.58 -3.25
CA SER A 169 2.89 12.82 -4.00
C SER A 169 3.81 13.93 -3.48
N PRO A 170 4.66 14.53 -4.33
CA PRO A 170 5.56 15.60 -3.90
C PRO A 170 4.79 16.87 -3.53
N GLY A 171 5.05 17.40 -2.32
CA GLY A 171 4.49 18.67 -1.87
C GLY A 171 3.02 18.63 -1.47
N GLY A 172 2.41 17.45 -1.37
CA GLY A 172 1.07 17.28 -0.80
C GLY A 172 1.06 17.54 0.71
N PRO A 173 -0.09 17.96 1.29
CA PRO A 173 -0.26 18.08 2.75
C PRO A 173 -0.05 16.72 3.44
N ASP A 174 -0.45 15.65 2.74
CA ASP A 174 -0.18 14.26 3.08
C ASP A 174 0.70 13.72 1.96
N PRO A 175 2.02 13.55 2.16
CA PRO A 175 2.94 13.17 1.10
C PRO A 175 2.69 11.76 0.54
N GLY A 176 1.72 11.04 1.11
CA GLY A 176 1.32 9.72 0.70
C GLY A 176 2.29 8.65 1.17
N GLY A 177 2.36 7.55 0.42
CA GLY A 177 3.26 6.44 0.69
C GLY A 177 2.56 5.10 0.70
N MET A 178 3.18 4.14 1.37
CA MET A 178 2.65 2.78 1.50
C MET A 178 2.67 2.33 2.95
N GLU A 179 1.55 1.80 3.41
CA GLU A 179 1.38 1.14 4.70
C GLU A 179 0.94 -0.31 4.47
N VAL A 180 1.69 -1.26 5.02
CA VAL A 180 1.36 -2.68 4.99
C VAL A 180 1.36 -3.21 6.42
N GLN A 181 0.22 -3.70 6.88
CA GLN A 181 0.09 -4.36 8.19
C GLN A 181 -0.25 -5.85 8.02
N ALA A 182 0.74 -6.71 8.23
CA ALA A 182 0.69 -8.17 8.14
C ALA A 182 0.72 -8.84 9.53
N ASN A 183 -0.04 -8.32 10.49
CA ASN A 183 0.02 -8.78 11.89
C ASN A 183 -0.60 -10.17 12.14
N TYR A 184 -1.25 -10.77 11.13
CA TYR A 184 -2.03 -11.99 11.30
C TYR A 184 -1.72 -13.07 10.25
N THR A 185 -0.63 -12.91 9.51
CA THR A 185 -0.32 -13.74 8.34
C THR A 185 1.17 -13.68 8.04
N ASP A 186 1.72 -14.74 7.46
CA ASP A 186 3.10 -14.72 6.97
C ASP A 186 3.12 -14.15 5.54
N LEU A 187 3.34 -12.85 5.42
CA LEU A 187 3.51 -12.21 4.12
C LEU A 187 4.88 -12.60 3.55
N SER A 188 4.87 -13.26 2.39
CA SER A 188 6.08 -13.69 1.68
C SER A 188 7.03 -12.54 1.35
N GLY A 189 6.50 -11.34 1.15
CA GLY A 189 7.31 -10.14 1.09
C GLY A 189 6.61 -8.95 0.46
N VAL A 190 7.34 -7.83 0.45
CA VAL A 190 6.98 -6.59 -0.24
C VAL A 190 8.08 -6.28 -1.25
N TYR A 191 7.79 -6.55 -2.53
CA TYR A 191 8.77 -6.46 -3.62
C TYR A 191 8.47 -5.26 -4.51
N LEU A 192 9.24 -4.18 -4.34
CA LEU A 192 9.11 -2.90 -5.05
C LEU A 192 10.38 -2.64 -5.88
N SER A 193 10.77 -3.63 -6.69
CA SER A 193 12.04 -3.60 -7.43
C SER A 193 12.12 -2.49 -8.48
N SER A 194 10.99 -1.98 -8.97
CA SER A 194 10.95 -0.89 -9.96
C SER A 194 10.74 0.49 -9.33
N LEU A 195 10.65 0.57 -8.00
CA LEU A 195 10.32 1.82 -7.31
C LEU A 195 11.49 2.80 -7.40
N ASP A 196 11.34 3.83 -8.23
CA ASP A 196 12.31 4.89 -8.46
C ASP A 196 12.12 6.05 -7.48
N LYS A 197 10.85 6.38 -7.18
CA LYS A 197 10.49 7.54 -6.36
C LYS A 197 9.57 7.15 -5.23
N LEU A 198 10.02 7.44 -4.01
CA LEU A 198 9.23 7.35 -2.80
C LEU A 198 9.11 8.73 -2.16
N TYR A 199 7.88 9.18 -1.95
CA TYR A 199 7.51 10.34 -1.15
C TYR A 199 6.72 9.90 0.08
N GLY A 200 6.84 10.66 1.17
CA GLY A 200 6.08 10.42 2.40
C GLY A 200 6.64 9.31 3.26
N GLU A 201 5.85 8.26 3.51
CA GLU A 201 6.22 7.16 4.40
C GLU A 201 6.02 5.78 3.77
N LEU A 202 7.02 4.92 3.90
CA LEU A 202 6.89 3.48 3.70
C LEU A 202 6.87 2.80 5.08
N LEU A 203 5.69 2.38 5.54
CA LEU A 203 5.47 1.71 6.81
C LEU A 203 5.13 0.23 6.58
N LEU A 204 6.02 -0.66 7.01
CA LEU A 204 5.84 -2.10 6.92
C LEU A 204 5.81 -2.68 8.34
N ASP A 205 4.72 -3.33 8.72
CA ASP A 205 4.48 -3.83 10.07
C ASP A 205 3.96 -5.28 10.04
N GLY A 206 4.46 -6.13 10.93
CA GLY A 206 3.99 -7.50 11.11
C GLY A 206 4.93 -8.59 10.59
N HIS A 207 4.35 -9.73 10.21
CA HIS A 207 5.07 -10.93 9.77
C HIS A 207 5.39 -10.82 8.27
N ILE A 208 6.54 -10.25 7.94
CA ILE A 208 7.02 -10.02 6.56
C ILE A 208 8.38 -10.69 6.44
N THR A 209 8.55 -11.56 5.45
CA THR A 209 9.79 -12.36 5.32
C THR A 209 10.81 -11.74 4.37
N GLY A 210 10.38 -10.95 3.38
CA GLY A 210 11.28 -10.28 2.45
C GLY A 210 10.85 -8.86 2.09
N ILE A 211 11.80 -7.95 1.97
CA ILE A 211 11.60 -6.58 1.48
C ILE A 211 12.64 -6.31 0.39
N ASN A 212 12.19 -5.85 -0.78
CA ASN A 212 13.08 -5.50 -1.88
C ASN A 212 12.77 -4.08 -2.39
N LEU A 213 13.76 -3.19 -2.24
CA LEU A 213 13.74 -1.79 -2.65
C LEU A 213 14.93 -1.48 -3.58
N ASN A 214 15.38 -2.45 -4.39
CA ASN A 214 16.59 -2.30 -5.22
C ASN A 214 16.48 -1.19 -6.29
N GLY A 215 15.26 -0.87 -6.73
CA GLY A 215 15.03 0.24 -7.65
C GLY A 215 15.24 1.62 -7.01
N LEU A 216 15.09 1.72 -5.68
CA LEU A 216 15.04 2.98 -4.97
C LEU A 216 16.45 3.41 -4.57
N GLN A 217 17.06 4.29 -5.36
CA GLN A 217 18.42 4.76 -5.12
C GLN A 217 18.47 5.95 -4.16
N GLN A 218 17.49 6.86 -4.24
CA GLN A 218 17.47 8.07 -3.46
C GLN A 218 16.06 8.39 -2.96
N THR A 219 15.95 8.79 -1.69
CA THR A 219 14.69 9.28 -1.15
C THR A 219 14.92 10.19 0.05
N ASN A 220 14.02 11.14 0.28
CA ASN A 220 13.92 11.90 1.52
C ASN A 220 12.78 11.41 2.43
N ALA A 221 12.08 10.34 2.03
CA ALA A 221 10.97 9.75 2.74
C ALA A 221 11.41 9.06 4.04
N THR A 222 10.43 8.73 4.87
CA THR A 222 10.60 7.88 6.04
C THR A 222 10.34 6.44 5.63
N ILE A 223 11.27 5.54 5.96
CA ILE A 223 11.11 4.10 5.81
C ILE A 223 11.07 3.50 7.22
N THR A 224 9.96 2.88 7.59
CA THR A 224 9.73 2.25 8.89
C THR A 224 9.40 0.78 8.68
N VAL A 225 10.21 -0.11 9.24
CA VAL A 225 9.98 -1.56 9.25
C VAL A 225 9.89 -2.04 10.69
N ARG A 226 8.77 -2.65 11.06
CA ARG A 226 8.51 -3.27 12.37
C ARG A 226 8.23 -4.76 12.17
N ALA A 227 9.29 -5.55 12.16
CA ALA A 227 9.23 -6.97 11.84
C ALA A 227 8.83 -7.82 13.06
N SER A 228 7.81 -8.67 12.89
CA SER A 228 7.38 -9.66 13.90
C SER A 228 7.89 -11.07 13.61
N SER A 229 8.60 -11.25 12.49
CA SER A 229 9.23 -12.48 12.03
C SER A 229 10.58 -12.15 11.39
N PRO A 230 11.50 -13.11 11.23
CA PRO A 230 12.76 -12.89 10.55
C PRO A 230 12.54 -12.30 9.15
N VAL A 231 13.09 -11.10 8.91
CA VAL A 231 12.98 -10.39 7.63
C VAL A 231 14.33 -10.18 6.97
N GLU A 232 14.39 -10.41 5.66
CA GLU A 232 15.51 -10.00 4.81
C GLU A 232 15.18 -8.71 4.06
N ILE A 233 16.05 -7.71 4.17
CA ILE A 233 15.86 -6.40 3.53
C ILE A 233 16.96 -6.21 2.48
N TYR A 234 16.57 -6.00 1.23
CA TYR A 234 17.46 -5.67 0.12
C TYR A 234 17.12 -4.30 -0.45
N SER A 235 18.13 -3.46 -0.65
CA SER A 235 17.91 -2.10 -1.14
C SER A 235 19.12 -1.53 -1.84
N GLY A 236 18.86 -0.75 -2.90
CA GLY A 236 19.85 -0.01 -3.68
C GLY A 236 20.03 1.44 -3.20
N LEU A 237 19.55 1.77 -2.00
CA LEU A 237 19.59 3.12 -1.45
C LEU A 237 21.04 3.60 -1.28
N GLN A 238 21.31 4.77 -1.86
CA GLN A 238 22.55 5.53 -1.72
C GLN A 238 22.37 6.69 -0.74
N ASP A 239 21.23 7.39 -0.84
CA ASP A 239 20.85 8.52 -0.01
C ASP A 239 19.42 8.35 0.52
N ALA A 240 19.24 8.42 1.84
CA ALA A 240 17.96 8.22 2.48
C ALA A 240 17.55 9.39 3.39
N GLY A 241 16.24 9.51 3.62
CA GLY A 241 15.67 10.36 4.65
C GLY A 241 15.87 9.70 6.02
N ILE A 242 14.78 9.20 6.59
CA ILE A 242 14.77 8.54 7.89
C ILE A 242 14.59 7.04 7.65
N ILE A 243 15.46 6.22 8.23
CA ILE A 243 15.31 4.75 8.23
C ILE A 243 15.14 4.29 9.67
N ASN A 244 14.02 3.64 9.97
CA ASN A 244 13.70 3.03 11.26
C ASN A 244 13.43 1.54 11.05
N LEU A 245 14.32 0.69 11.55
CA LEU A 245 14.14 -0.76 11.50
C LEU A 245 14.05 -1.30 12.92
N SER A 246 13.07 -2.15 13.20
CA SER A 246 12.99 -2.85 14.47
C SER A 246 12.41 -4.26 14.36
N GLY A 247 12.74 -5.11 15.33
CA GLY A 247 12.21 -6.46 15.44
C GLY A 247 13.21 -7.55 15.03
N GLU A 248 12.72 -8.62 14.42
CA GLU A 248 13.54 -9.76 13.98
C GLU A 248 14.13 -9.50 12.59
N LEU A 249 15.34 -8.92 12.53
CA LEU A 249 16.02 -8.60 11.28
C LEU A 249 17.05 -9.70 10.96
N GLU A 250 16.78 -10.55 9.98
CA GLU A 250 17.67 -11.66 9.59
C GLU A 250 18.85 -11.15 8.76
N ALA A 251 18.56 -10.32 7.76
CA ALA A 251 19.56 -9.70 6.90
C ALA A 251 19.18 -8.26 6.58
N ILE A 252 20.16 -7.35 6.66
CA ILE A 252 20.00 -5.95 6.28
C ILE A 252 21.03 -5.61 5.21
N ASN A 253 20.62 -5.68 3.95
CA ASN A 253 21.49 -5.43 2.82
C ASN A 253 21.29 -4.03 2.20
N PHE A 254 22.06 -3.07 2.72
CA PHE A 254 22.23 -1.73 2.18
C PHE A 254 23.66 -1.55 1.63
N GLU A 255 24.04 -2.28 0.58
CA GLU A 255 25.43 -2.26 0.06
C GLU A 255 25.89 -0.86 -0.34
N ASP A 256 25.00 -0.10 -0.97
CA ASP A 256 25.32 1.17 -1.61
C ASP A 256 25.04 2.40 -0.73
N ILE A 257 24.65 2.24 0.55
CA ILE A 257 24.23 3.39 1.36
C ILE A 257 25.41 4.25 1.83
N PHE A 258 25.37 5.55 1.51
CA PHE A 258 26.40 6.52 1.88
C PHE A 258 25.90 7.60 2.83
N THR A 259 24.63 8.01 2.68
CA THR A 259 24.02 9.04 3.52
C THR A 259 22.61 8.69 3.97
N ALA A 260 22.27 9.11 5.19
CA ALA A 260 20.91 9.14 5.69
C ALA A 260 20.77 10.36 6.61
N LYS A 261 19.56 10.92 6.72
CA LYS A 261 19.27 11.95 7.72
C LYS A 261 19.25 11.34 9.12
N GLU A 262 18.66 10.15 9.25
CA GLU A 262 18.55 9.41 10.51
C GLU A 262 18.50 7.89 10.22
N LEU A 263 19.12 7.09 11.09
CA LEU A 263 19.20 5.64 10.95
C LEU A 263 19.06 4.97 12.32
N ASN A 264 17.87 4.48 12.63
CA ASN A 264 17.61 3.76 13.87
C ASN A 264 17.41 2.28 13.55
N ILE A 265 18.20 1.42 14.19
CA ILE A 265 18.09 -0.03 14.04
C ILE A 265 18.04 -0.65 15.44
N ASP A 266 16.91 -1.28 15.76
CA ASP A 266 16.66 -2.01 17.00
C ASP A 266 16.30 -3.47 16.69
N SER A 267 17.33 -4.29 16.51
CA SER A 267 17.18 -5.70 16.15
C SER A 267 17.25 -6.60 17.38
N SER A 268 16.33 -7.55 17.50
CA SER A 268 16.42 -8.64 18.47
C SER A 268 17.40 -9.74 18.04
N THR A 269 17.75 -9.78 16.76
CA THR A 269 18.65 -10.74 16.13
C THR A 269 19.95 -10.07 15.68
N ILE A 270 21.05 -10.79 15.76
CA ILE A 270 22.33 -10.36 15.18
C ILE A 270 22.27 -10.68 13.68
N SER A 271 22.43 -9.66 12.84
CA SER A 271 22.44 -9.80 11.38
C SER A 271 23.84 -9.58 10.81
N ASP A 272 24.08 -10.11 9.63
CA ASP A 272 25.24 -9.75 8.81
C ASP A 272 24.95 -8.41 8.12
N CYS A 273 25.86 -7.45 8.29
CA CYS A 273 25.68 -6.10 7.76
C CYS A 273 26.82 -5.74 6.79
N PRO A 274 26.53 -5.04 5.69
CA PRO A 274 27.56 -4.52 4.81
C PRO A 274 28.38 -3.43 5.51
N SER A 275 29.64 -3.28 5.09
CA SER A 275 30.55 -2.31 5.70
C SER A 275 30.10 -0.85 5.54
N SER A 276 29.37 -0.55 4.47
CA SER A 276 28.75 0.75 4.20
C SER A 276 27.75 1.13 5.28
N LEU A 277 26.83 0.22 5.62
CA LEU A 277 25.85 0.41 6.70
C LEU A 277 26.51 0.66 8.05
N ILE A 278 27.53 -0.13 8.40
CA ILE A 278 28.29 0.03 9.66
C ILE A 278 28.98 1.41 9.69
N GLN A 279 29.58 1.84 8.58
CA GLN A 279 30.24 3.15 8.49
C GLN A 279 29.23 4.30 8.62
N LEU A 280 28.07 4.20 7.95
CA LEU A 280 27.00 5.18 8.08
C LEU A 280 26.48 5.26 9.51
N TYR A 281 26.24 4.12 10.16
CA TYR A 281 25.78 4.07 11.54
C TYR A 281 26.76 4.77 12.49
N ARG A 282 28.07 4.47 12.41
CA ARG A 282 29.11 5.12 13.22
C ARG A 282 29.20 6.63 12.98
N LYS A 283 28.97 7.08 11.75
CA LYS A 283 28.95 8.50 11.38
C LYS A 283 27.78 9.22 12.04
N LEU A 284 26.61 8.58 12.14
CA LEU A 284 25.40 9.17 12.73
C LEU A 284 25.38 9.07 14.27
N HIS A 285 25.89 7.97 14.83
CA HIS A 285 25.84 7.66 16.27
C HIS A 285 27.23 7.71 16.90
N TYR A 286 27.82 8.91 16.95
CA TYR A 286 29.17 9.17 17.45
C TYR A 286 29.61 8.22 18.57
N SER A 287 30.59 7.36 18.26
CA SER A 287 31.27 6.45 19.20
C SER A 287 30.54 5.16 19.61
N TYR A 288 29.37 4.85 19.07
CA TYR A 288 28.69 3.57 19.33
C TYR A 288 28.97 2.54 18.23
N GLU A 289 29.39 1.34 18.64
CA GLU A 289 29.43 0.19 17.75
C GLU A 289 28.01 -0.41 17.66
N PRO A 290 27.54 -0.76 16.44
CA PRO A 290 26.22 -1.35 16.28
C PRO A 290 26.18 -2.72 16.95
N ALA A 291 25.32 -2.89 17.96
CA ALA A 291 25.10 -4.17 18.62
C ALA A 291 24.36 -5.19 17.73
N PHE A 292 23.67 -4.70 16.70
CA PHE A 292 22.85 -5.51 15.78
C PHE A 292 23.66 -6.16 14.64
N CYS A 293 24.93 -5.80 14.47
CA CYS A 293 25.79 -6.33 13.41
C CYS A 293 26.97 -7.12 13.98
N THR A 294 27.30 -8.26 13.39
CA THR A 294 28.66 -8.80 13.52
C THR A 294 29.51 -8.33 12.35
N SER A 295 30.77 -7.95 12.63
CA SER A 295 31.74 -7.59 11.59
C SER A 295 32.32 -8.84 10.87
N ASN A 296 31.55 -9.92 10.79
CA ASN A 296 31.97 -11.10 10.06
C ASN A 296 32.14 -10.70 8.59
N ARG A 297 33.40 -10.71 8.17
CA ARG A 297 33.85 -10.19 6.89
C ARG A 297 33.08 -10.90 5.78
N PHE A 298 32.32 -10.16 4.96
CA PHE A 298 31.97 -10.52 3.58
C PHE A 298 33.24 -10.63 2.69
N SER A 299 34.25 -11.40 3.12
CA SER A 299 35.50 -11.64 2.40
C SER A 299 35.46 -12.87 1.49
N HIS A 300 34.31 -13.51 1.34
CA HIS A 300 34.05 -14.60 0.40
C HIS A 300 32.69 -14.29 -0.23
N VAL A 301 32.56 -13.81 -1.47
CA VAL A 301 32.80 -14.53 -2.71
C VAL A 301 33.13 -13.51 -3.82
N ARG A 302 34.37 -13.01 -3.87
CA ARG A 302 34.94 -12.53 -5.14
C ARG A 302 35.96 -13.58 -5.55
N GLY A 303 35.57 -14.42 -6.50
CA GLY A 303 36.37 -15.51 -7.03
C GLY A 303 37.58 -15.02 -7.83
N ASP A 304 38.52 -14.34 -7.18
CA ASP A 304 39.85 -14.10 -7.74
C ASP A 304 40.68 -15.37 -7.55
N SER A 305 40.33 -16.39 -8.31
CA SER A 305 41.21 -17.52 -8.57
C SER A 305 42.34 -17.05 -9.47
N ASN A 306 43.40 -16.52 -8.85
CA ASN A 306 44.66 -16.24 -9.51
C ASN A 306 45.62 -17.42 -9.22
N PRO A 307 45.86 -18.35 -10.17
CA PRO A 307 46.81 -19.42 -9.97
C PRO A 307 48.22 -18.94 -10.33
N SER A 308 49.12 -18.91 -9.35
CA SER A 308 50.55 -18.76 -9.63
C SER A 308 51.17 -20.10 -10.06
N SER A 309 51.84 -20.03 -11.21
CA SER A 309 53.02 -20.81 -11.63
C SER A 309 52.95 -22.34 -11.61
N GLY A 310 52.81 -22.91 -12.81
CA GLY A 310 53.18 -24.29 -13.12
C GLY A 310 53.25 -24.48 -14.64
N THR A 311 54.47 -24.70 -15.13
CA THR A 311 54.88 -24.93 -16.52
C THR A 311 54.05 -25.94 -17.31
N ASP A 312 53.72 -25.54 -18.55
CA ASP A 312 53.84 -26.32 -19.78
C ASP A 312 53.03 -27.64 -19.88
N GLN A 313 51.89 -27.62 -20.61
CA GLN A 313 51.62 -28.53 -21.74
C GLN A 313 50.18 -28.40 -22.31
N THR A 314 50.14 -28.24 -23.64
CA THR A 314 49.12 -28.66 -24.62
C THR A 314 47.67 -28.21 -24.48
N HIS A 315 47.28 -27.39 -25.46
CA HIS A 315 45.93 -27.05 -25.88
C HIS A 315 45.04 -28.28 -26.15
N VAL A 316 43.92 -28.36 -25.43
CA VAL A 316 42.67 -28.94 -25.97
C VAL A 316 41.56 -27.94 -25.65
N ALA A 317 40.94 -27.42 -26.71
CA ALA A 317 39.81 -26.51 -26.63
C ALA A 317 38.59 -27.26 -26.07
N SER A 318 38.06 -26.81 -24.94
CA SER A 318 36.73 -27.19 -24.45
C SER A 318 35.99 -25.93 -24.05
N THR A 319 35.07 -25.53 -24.91
CA THR A 319 34.08 -24.48 -24.70
C THR A 319 33.02 -24.97 -23.71
N THR A 320 33.03 -24.44 -22.50
CA THR A 320 31.88 -24.50 -21.58
C THR A 320 31.45 -23.08 -21.24
N PRO A 321 30.15 -22.74 -21.39
CA PRO A 321 29.66 -21.38 -21.19
C PRO A 321 29.60 -21.03 -19.69
N LEU A 322 29.88 -19.75 -19.40
CA LEU A 322 29.67 -19.11 -18.10
C LEU A 322 28.18 -19.15 -17.73
N SER A 323 27.86 -19.79 -16.60
CA SER A 323 26.56 -19.72 -15.96
C SER A 323 26.40 -18.34 -15.31
N ILE A 324 25.74 -17.43 -16.02
CA ILE A 324 25.18 -16.21 -15.44
C ILE A 324 24.05 -16.67 -14.51
N LEU A 325 24.15 -16.35 -13.21
CA LEU A 325 23.01 -16.43 -12.29
C LEU A 325 22.06 -15.28 -12.63
N THR A 326 21.29 -15.45 -13.70
CA THR A 326 20.05 -14.73 -13.87
C THR A 326 19.08 -15.29 -12.83
N TRP A 327 18.66 -14.48 -11.86
CA TRP A 327 17.38 -14.72 -11.20
C TRP A 327 16.31 -14.56 -12.28
N SER A 328 15.98 -15.68 -12.94
CA SER A 328 14.73 -15.82 -13.64
C SER A 328 13.64 -15.70 -12.58
N SER A 329 12.79 -14.68 -12.68
CA SER A 329 11.49 -14.68 -12.03
C SER A 329 10.90 -16.08 -12.17
N PRO A 330 10.48 -16.75 -11.10
CA PRO A 330 9.77 -18.01 -11.26
C PRO A 330 8.57 -17.70 -12.14
N ASP A 331 8.50 -18.32 -13.32
CA ASP A 331 7.27 -18.40 -14.08
C ASP A 331 6.26 -19.11 -13.16
N ILE A 332 5.44 -18.32 -12.44
CA ILE A 332 4.35 -18.83 -11.63
C ILE A 332 3.27 -19.30 -12.61
N SER A 333 3.45 -20.51 -13.14
CA SER A 333 2.38 -21.20 -13.85
C SER A 333 1.32 -21.62 -12.83
N PHE A 334 0.23 -20.84 -12.76
CA PHE A 334 -0.90 -21.08 -11.87
C PHE A 334 -1.61 -22.41 -12.19
N PRO A 335 -1.82 -23.31 -11.22
CA PRO A 335 -2.66 -24.47 -11.44
C PRO A 335 -4.12 -24.04 -11.56
N THR A 336 -4.80 -24.48 -12.62
CA THR A 336 -6.26 -24.40 -12.71
C THR A 336 -6.86 -25.42 -11.73
N PHE A 337 -7.21 -24.99 -10.52
CA PHE A 337 -7.84 -25.87 -9.54
C PHE A 337 -9.34 -26.02 -9.84
N ALA A 338 -9.74 -27.24 -10.23
CA ALA A 338 -11.12 -27.66 -10.22
C ALA A 338 -11.57 -27.87 -8.76
N ALA A 339 -12.63 -27.18 -8.35
CA ALA A 339 -13.18 -27.25 -7.01
C ALA A 339 -13.79 -28.64 -6.73
N SER A 340 -13.17 -29.41 -5.84
CA SER A 340 -13.82 -30.55 -5.17
C SER A 340 -14.34 -30.09 -3.82
N VAL A 341 -15.65 -30.17 -3.63
CA VAL A 341 -16.38 -29.90 -2.38
C VAL A 341 -15.99 -30.95 -1.33
N PRO A 342 -15.48 -30.58 -0.14
CA PRO A 342 -15.37 -31.52 0.97
C PRO A 342 -16.59 -31.47 1.87
N ASP A 343 -17.00 -32.67 2.25
CA ASP A 343 -18.13 -32.99 3.10
C ASP A 343 -17.91 -32.55 4.55
N ARG A 344 -19.03 -32.26 5.21
CA ARG A 344 -19.13 -31.58 6.50
C ARG A 344 -19.10 -32.61 7.63
N ASP A 345 -18.07 -32.58 8.48
CA ASP A 345 -18.06 -33.38 9.71
C ASP A 345 -17.67 -32.55 10.94
N THR A 346 -18.31 -32.86 12.07
CA THR A 346 -18.48 -32.00 13.24
C THR A 346 -17.58 -32.33 14.44
N GLY A 347 -16.87 -31.32 14.95
CA GLY A 347 -16.45 -31.15 16.38
C GLY A 347 -14.99 -31.52 16.73
N PRO A 348 -14.46 -31.18 17.94
CA PRO A 348 -15.02 -30.36 19.03
C PRO A 348 -14.13 -29.18 19.52
N HIS A 349 -14.80 -28.26 20.23
CA HIS A 349 -14.39 -27.16 21.13
C HIS A 349 -12.89 -26.86 21.43
N VAL A 350 -12.50 -25.61 21.16
CA VAL A 350 -11.28 -24.92 21.64
C VAL A 350 -11.71 -23.67 22.45
N PRO A 351 -11.07 -23.33 23.58
CA PRO A 351 -11.61 -22.37 24.55
C PRO A 351 -11.41 -20.91 24.14
N THR A 352 -12.52 -20.19 24.17
CA THR A 352 -12.70 -18.76 23.91
C THR A 352 -12.19 -17.92 25.09
N ALA A 353 -10.93 -17.47 25.08
CA ALA A 353 -10.45 -16.55 26.14
C ALA A 353 -9.38 -15.52 25.74
N ILE A 354 -9.04 -15.34 24.46
CA ILE A 354 -8.05 -14.32 24.04
C ILE A 354 -8.56 -13.51 22.84
N ILE A 355 -9.67 -12.77 23.00
CA ILE A 355 -10.21 -11.88 21.94
C ILE A 355 -10.52 -10.45 22.44
N ILE A 356 -10.37 -10.14 23.74
CA ILE A 356 -10.91 -8.88 24.28
C ILE A 356 -9.92 -7.68 24.24
N LEU A 357 -8.62 -7.88 23.95
CA LEU A 357 -7.63 -6.77 23.95
C LEU A 357 -7.33 -6.15 22.56
N LEU A 358 -7.85 -6.72 21.48
CA LEU A 358 -7.57 -6.29 20.10
C LEU A 358 -8.19 -4.95 19.61
N PRO A 359 -9.32 -4.42 20.14
CA PRO A 359 -9.92 -3.20 19.56
C PRO A 359 -9.24 -1.88 19.97
N ILE A 360 -8.37 -1.87 20.99
CA ILE A 360 -7.80 -0.61 21.52
C ILE A 360 -6.60 -0.12 20.70
N ILE A 361 -5.80 -1.03 20.14
CA ILE A 361 -4.64 -0.66 19.30
C ILE A 361 -5.10 -0.26 17.89
N MET A 362 -6.17 -0.89 17.36
CA MET A 362 -6.78 -0.51 16.07
C MET A 362 -7.43 0.88 16.07
N GLY A 363 -7.92 1.36 17.23
CA GLY A 363 -8.55 2.68 17.33
C GLY A 363 -7.59 3.83 17.04
N PHE A 364 -6.31 3.70 17.38
CA PHE A 364 -5.33 4.79 17.20
C PHE A 364 -4.79 4.91 15.77
N SER A 365 -4.56 3.81 15.06
CA SER A 365 -4.16 3.85 13.63
C SER A 365 -5.34 4.27 12.74
N MET A 366 -6.56 3.83 13.04
CA MET A 366 -7.78 4.23 12.32
C MET A 366 -8.11 5.72 12.48
N MET A 367 -7.90 6.32 13.65
CA MET A 367 -8.16 7.75 13.87
C MET A 367 -7.26 8.65 13.02
N ILE A 368 -6.01 8.25 12.77
CA ILE A 368 -5.08 9.01 11.92
C ILE A 368 -5.51 8.91 10.46
N GLY A 369 -5.70 7.70 9.91
CA GLY A 369 -6.12 7.53 8.51
C GLY A 369 -7.47 8.18 8.18
N THR A 370 -8.43 8.13 9.11
CA THR A 370 -9.78 8.71 8.91
C THR A 370 -9.76 10.23 9.02
N TRP A 371 -8.95 10.79 9.93
CA TRP A 371 -8.76 12.24 10.03
C TRP A 371 -8.10 12.82 8.77
N LEU A 372 -7.11 12.12 8.21
CA LEU A 372 -6.44 12.49 6.95
C LEU A 372 -7.42 12.51 5.76
N CYS A 373 -8.27 11.48 5.63
CA CYS A 373 -9.30 11.44 4.58
C CYS A 373 -10.35 12.56 4.73
N PHE A 374 -10.77 12.88 5.96
CA PHE A 374 -11.77 13.92 6.21
C PHE A 374 -11.20 15.34 5.99
N ALA A 375 -9.94 15.58 6.36
CA ALA A 375 -9.26 16.85 6.13
C ALA A 375 -9.16 17.18 4.62
N ARG A 376 -8.89 16.17 3.77
CA ARG A 376 -8.85 16.32 2.29
C ARG A 376 -10.19 16.73 1.69
N ARG A 377 -11.32 16.19 2.20
CA ARG A 377 -12.66 16.60 1.74
C ARG A 377 -12.99 18.04 2.12
N LYS A 378 -12.59 18.50 3.31
CA LYS A 378 -12.84 19.87 3.74
C LYS A 378 -12.02 20.88 2.93
N ALA A 379 -10.74 20.59 2.67
CA ALA A 379 -9.88 21.48 1.89
C ALA A 379 -10.37 21.69 0.45
N ARG A 380 -10.94 20.66 -0.20
CA ARG A 380 -11.51 20.77 -1.57
C ARG A 380 -12.81 21.61 -1.60
N GLY A 381 -13.57 21.67 -0.49
CA GLY A 381 -14.79 22.49 -0.40
C GLY A 381 -14.50 23.99 -0.34
N ASP A 382 -13.48 24.39 0.42
CA ASP A 382 -13.16 25.80 0.66
C ASP A 382 -12.52 26.47 -0.59
N GLU A 383 -11.84 25.70 -1.45
CA GLU A 383 -11.25 26.22 -2.69
C GLU A 383 -12.30 26.45 -3.80
N ALA A 384 -13.40 25.69 -3.79
CA ALA A 384 -14.50 25.83 -4.74
C ALA A 384 -15.37 27.07 -4.47
N GLU A 385 -15.48 27.52 -3.22
CA GLU A 385 -16.21 28.74 -2.86
C GLU A 385 -15.41 30.02 -3.11
N GLY A 386 -14.07 29.98 -3.03
CA GLY A 386 -13.20 31.13 -3.32
C GLY A 386 -13.18 31.57 -4.80
N ALA A 387 -13.50 30.66 -5.73
CA ALA A 387 -13.43 30.92 -7.17
C ALA A 387 -14.68 31.61 -7.76
N ARG A 388 -15.78 31.76 -7.00
CA ARG A 388 -17.03 32.41 -7.50
C ARG A 388 -17.19 33.88 -7.08
N GLY A 389 -16.20 34.47 -6.39
CA GLY A 389 -16.31 35.80 -5.78
C GLY A 389 -15.44 36.93 -6.35
N LEU A 390 -14.75 36.76 -7.47
CA LEU A 390 -13.80 37.76 -7.98
C LEU A 390 -14.26 38.43 -9.29
N SER A 391 -15.29 39.26 -9.19
CA SER A 391 -15.52 40.38 -10.13
C SER A 391 -15.94 41.66 -9.38
N ALA A 392 -15.07 42.18 -8.54
CA ALA A 392 -15.07 43.60 -8.16
C ALA A 392 -13.75 43.92 -7.48
N GLY A 393 -12.90 44.69 -8.16
CA GLY A 393 -11.63 45.14 -7.61
C GLY A 393 -11.84 46.14 -6.48
N VAL A 394 -11.30 45.83 -5.30
CA VAL A 394 -10.78 46.82 -4.35
C VAL A 394 -9.58 46.20 -3.65
N ARG A 395 -8.44 46.87 -3.76
CA ARG A 395 -7.19 46.56 -3.07
C ARG A 395 -7.32 47.03 -1.61
N MET A 396 -7.43 46.10 -0.67
CA MET A 396 -7.11 46.34 0.74
C MET A 396 -6.15 45.24 1.21
N GLU A 397 -4.88 45.61 1.30
CA GLU A 397 -3.84 44.82 1.96
C GLU A 397 -3.84 45.21 3.45
N GLY A 398 -3.96 44.19 4.32
CA GLY A 398 -3.59 44.25 5.73
C GLY A 398 -4.69 44.68 6.69
N LEU A 399 -5.39 43.72 7.30
CA LEU A 399 -5.98 43.81 8.65
C LEU A 399 -6.60 42.49 9.21
N ASP A 400 -6.34 41.31 8.61
CA ASP A 400 -7.01 40.05 9.04
C ASP A 400 -6.16 39.07 9.87
N SER A 401 -4.92 39.42 10.23
CA SER A 401 -4.06 38.52 11.02
C SER A 401 -4.29 38.57 12.53
N GLU A 402 -4.87 39.65 13.07
CA GLU A 402 -5.09 39.78 14.53
C GLU A 402 -6.40 39.17 15.01
N ALA A 403 -7.43 39.05 14.16
CA ALA A 403 -8.71 38.45 14.53
C ALA A 403 -8.62 36.93 14.77
N ARG A 404 -7.72 36.24 14.05
CA ARG A 404 -7.54 34.77 14.19
C ARG A 404 -6.74 34.37 15.42
N GLN A 405 -5.94 35.27 15.99
CA GLN A 405 -5.11 34.96 17.15
C GLN A 405 -5.91 35.01 18.47
N GLY A 406 -7.00 35.80 18.51
CA GLY A 406 -7.90 35.88 19.67
C GLY A 406 -8.78 34.64 19.88
N GLU A 407 -9.25 34.00 18.80
CA GLU A 407 -10.10 32.80 18.90
C GLU A 407 -9.35 31.60 19.49
N TRP A 408 -8.06 31.43 19.14
CA TRP A 408 -7.22 30.36 19.68
C TRP A 408 -6.97 30.49 21.19
N GLN A 409 -6.82 31.72 21.70
CA GLN A 409 -6.67 31.95 23.15
C GLN A 409 -7.96 31.66 23.91
N GLN A 410 -9.12 32.02 23.34
CA GLN A 410 -10.41 31.72 23.96
C GLN A 410 -10.70 30.22 24.03
N GLN A 411 -10.33 29.47 22.99
CA GLN A 411 -10.54 28.02 22.95
C GLN A 411 -9.63 27.28 23.94
N GLN A 412 -8.37 27.71 24.11
CA GLN A 412 -7.48 27.16 25.14
C GLN A 412 -7.98 27.44 26.56
N GLN A 413 -8.57 28.61 26.79
CA GLN A 413 -9.11 28.96 28.11
C GLN A 413 -10.35 28.14 28.47
N GLN A 414 -11.20 27.79 27.50
CA GLN A 414 -12.33 26.87 27.72
C GLN A 414 -11.89 25.43 28.01
N LEU A 415 -10.84 24.95 27.35
CA LEU A 415 -10.27 23.62 27.60
C LEU A 415 -9.68 23.48 29.01
N GLN A 416 -9.03 24.53 29.53
CA GLN A 416 -8.53 24.54 30.91
C GLN A 416 -9.67 24.51 31.95
N LEU A 417 -10.79 25.18 31.69
CA LEU A 417 -11.95 25.16 32.59
C LEU A 417 -12.65 23.80 32.61
N GLN A 418 -12.66 23.07 31.50
CA GLN A 418 -13.20 21.71 31.47
C GLN A 418 -12.36 20.71 32.27
N GLN A 419 -11.02 20.85 32.27
CA GLN A 419 -10.14 19.97 33.03
C GLN A 419 -10.23 20.20 34.55
N GLN A 420 -10.58 21.40 35.00
CA GLN A 420 -10.79 21.69 36.42
C GLN A 420 -12.15 21.19 36.96
N GLY A 421 -13.07 20.76 36.09
CA GLY A 421 -14.39 20.25 36.48
C GLY A 421 -14.44 18.75 36.80
N LEU A 422 -13.42 17.98 36.45
CA LEU A 422 -13.36 16.54 36.74
C LEU A 422 -12.68 16.29 38.10
N GLY A 423 -13.43 16.62 39.16
CA GLY A 423 -13.09 16.28 40.53
C GLY A 423 -13.08 14.78 40.76
N VAL A 424 -11.99 14.33 41.38
CA VAL A 424 -11.70 12.99 41.88
C VAL A 424 -12.87 12.43 42.70
N SER A 425 -13.57 11.43 42.16
CA SER A 425 -14.47 10.56 42.92
C SER A 425 -13.64 9.52 43.68
N GLY A 426 -14.02 9.28 44.94
CA GLY A 426 -13.23 8.62 45.97
C GLY A 426 -12.80 7.19 45.63
N VAL A 427 -11.62 6.85 46.15
CA VAL A 427 -11.01 5.52 46.16
C VAL A 427 -11.77 4.65 47.16
N ASP A 428 -12.45 3.61 46.67
CA ASP A 428 -12.93 2.51 47.50
C ASP A 428 -11.77 1.55 47.78
N GLU A 429 -11.54 1.31 49.07
CA GLU A 429 -10.44 0.55 49.65
C GLU A 429 -10.76 -0.96 49.59
N ALA A 430 -9.91 -1.73 48.90
CA ALA A 430 -10.08 -3.18 48.76
C ALA A 430 -9.66 -3.93 50.04
N PRO A 431 -10.38 -4.99 50.46
CA PRO A 431 -10.05 -5.75 51.65
C PRO A 431 -8.84 -6.69 51.45
N PRO A 432 -8.09 -7.02 52.52
CA PRO A 432 -6.83 -7.78 52.44
C PRO A 432 -7.04 -9.27 52.17
N PRO A 433 -6.03 -9.96 51.60
CA PRO A 433 -6.15 -11.35 51.15
C PRO A 433 -6.09 -12.37 52.29
N TYR A 434 -6.93 -13.40 52.16
CA TYR A 434 -7.02 -14.57 53.04
C TYR A 434 -5.74 -15.40 53.06
N SER A 435 -5.32 -15.81 54.26
CA SER A 435 -4.27 -16.79 54.54
C SER A 435 -4.78 -18.22 54.30
N MET A 436 -4.10 -18.98 53.43
CA MET A 436 -4.29 -20.44 53.33
C MET A 436 -3.61 -21.16 54.50
N GLU A 437 -4.39 -21.95 55.25
CA GLU A 437 -3.87 -22.94 56.20
C GLU A 437 -3.24 -24.14 55.45
N ARG A 438 -2.10 -24.63 55.95
CA ARG A 438 -1.50 -25.88 55.49
C ARG A 438 -2.19 -27.08 56.14
N PRO A 439 -2.49 -28.16 55.38
CA PRO A 439 -2.97 -29.40 55.97
C PRO A 439 -1.82 -30.18 56.61
N LYS A 440 -2.14 -30.90 57.69
CA LYS A 440 -1.31 -31.94 58.31
C LYS A 440 -1.56 -33.29 57.65
#